data_AF-A0A5K0VNH1-F1
#
_entry.id   AF-A0A5K0VNH1-F1
#
_cell.length_a   1.000
_cell.length_b   1.000
_cell.length_c   1.000
_cell.angle_alpha   90.00
_cell.angle_beta   90.00
_cell.angle_gamma   90.00
#
_symmetry.space_group_name_H-M   'P 1'
#
loop_
_entity.id
_entity.type
_entity.pdbx_description
1 polymer ?
#
loop_
_entity_poly.entity_id
_entity_poly.type
_entity_poly.pdbx_seq_one_letter_code
_entity_poly.pdbx_strand_id
1 'polypeptide(L)' 'IGPALACGCTVVVKPSELTPLTALAAAELALQAGIPP' A
#
# COMPACT_ATOMS: atom_id res chain seq x y z
N ILE A 1 -4.12 -5.63 1.15
CA ILE A 1 -2.76 -5.67 0.53
C ILE A 1 -1.70 -6.39 1.36
N GLY A 2 -1.73 -6.32 2.69
CA GLY A 2 -0.73 -6.96 3.58
C GLY A 2 -0.34 -8.41 3.23
N PRO A 3 -1.27 -9.36 3.08
CA PRO A 3 -0.91 -10.74 2.73
C PRO A 3 -0.34 -10.88 1.31
N ALA A 4 -0.81 -10.09 0.33
CA ALA A 4 -0.27 -10.11 -1.02
C ALA A 4 1.18 -9.59 -1.06
N LEU A 5 1.48 -8.51 -0.33
CA LEU A 5 2.83 -7.99 -0.14
C LEU A 5 3.72 -9.00 0.59
N ALA A 6 3.22 -9.65 1.65
CA ALA A 6 3.97 -10.66 2.40
C ALA A 6 4.32 -11.90 1.57
N CYS A 7 3.45 -12.28 0.62
CA CYS A 7 3.73 -13.34 -0.36
C CYS A 7 4.70 -12.92 -1.47
N GLY A 8 5.23 -11.68 -1.44
CA GLY A 8 6.12 -11.16 -2.47
C GLY A 8 5.41 -10.80 -3.79
N CYS A 9 4.08 -10.66 -3.77
CA CYS A 9 3.32 -10.27 -4.96
C CYS A 9 3.38 -8.75 -5.15
N THR A 10 3.60 -8.30 -6.39
CA THR A 10 3.42 -6.89 -6.76
C THR A 10 1.93 -6.54 -6.72
N VAL A 11 1.58 -5.41 -6.11
CA VAL A 11 0.19 -4.98 -5.92
C VAL A 11 -0.02 -3.58 -6.45
N VAL A 12 -1.05 -3.39 -7.27
CA VAL A 12 -1.54 -2.06 -7.68
C VAL A 12 -2.86 -1.79 -6.96
N VAL A 13 -2.91 -0.72 -6.17
CA VAL A 13 -4.10 -0.36 -5.36
C VAL A 13 -4.80 0.83 -5.97
N LYS A 14 -6.10 0.67 -6.26
CA LYS A 14 -7.00 1.82 -6.48
C LYS A 14 -7.55 2.28 -5.12
N PRO A 15 -7.26 3.52 -4.67
CA PRO A 15 -7.75 4.02 -3.39
C PRO A 15 -9.27 4.23 -3.40
N SER A 16 -9.88 4.15 -2.21
CA SER A 16 -11.32 4.43 -2.02
C SER A 16 -11.60 5.92 -2.20
N GLU A 17 -12.70 6.26 -2.86
CA GLU A 17 -13.14 7.66 -3.06
C GLU A 17 -13.57 8.32 -1.74
N LEU A 18 -14.02 7.52 -0.77
CA LEU A 18 -14.44 8.02 0.54
C LEU A 18 -13.27 8.30 1.48
N THR A 19 -12.17 7.57 1.31
CA THR A 19 -11.00 7.61 2.22
C THR A 19 -9.65 7.54 1.47
N PRO A 20 -9.40 8.43 0.51
CA PRO A 20 -8.19 8.37 -0.31
C PRO A 20 -6.92 8.65 0.51
N LEU A 21 -7.01 9.48 1.55
CA LEU A 21 -5.88 9.85 2.41
C LEU A 21 -5.34 8.66 3.22
N THR A 22 -6.21 7.74 3.65
CA THR A 22 -5.78 6.54 4.39
C THR A 22 -4.93 5.63 3.51
N ALA A 23 -5.26 5.52 2.23
CA ALA A 23 -4.46 4.74 1.28
C ALA A 23 -3.09 5.38 1.01
N LEU A 24 -3.01 6.72 0.94
CA LEU A 24 -1.75 7.45 0.85
C LEU A 24 -0.88 7.26 2.09
N ALA A 25 -1.46 7.41 3.29
CA ALA A 25 -0.72 7.19 4.54
C ALA A 25 -0.17 5.76 4.64
N ALA A 26 -0.96 4.76 4.21
CA ALA A 26 -0.49 3.38 4.15
C ALA A 26 0.67 3.19 3.14
N ALA A 27 0.66 3.91 2.02
CA ALA A 27 1.75 3.90 1.04
C ALA A 27 3.03 4.55 1.60
N GLU A 28 2.92 5.67 2.33
CA GLU A 28 4.07 6.28 3.00
C GLU A 28 4.69 5.36 4.06
N LEU A 29 3.85 4.73 4.88
CA LEU A 29 4.32 3.73 5.85
C LEU A 29 4.98 2.54 5.15
N ALA A 30 4.49 2.12 3.98
CA ALA A 30 5.09 1.06 3.19
C ALA A 30 6.48 1.45 2.67
N LEU A 31 6.64 2.68 2.14
CA LEU A 31 7.93 3.22 1.72
C LEU A 31 8.92 3.31 2.89
N GLN A 32 8.46 3.76 4.06
CA GLN A 32 9.27 3.78 5.28
C GLN A 32 9.66 2.36 5.74
N ALA A 33 8.80 1.38 5.54
CA ALA A 33 9.08 -0.03 5.80
C ALA A 33 10.02 -0.67 4.75
N GLY A 34 10.45 0.08 3.73
CA GLY A 34 11.36 -0.40 2.68
C GLY A 34 10.66 -1.21 1.58
N ILE A 35 9.34 -1.15 1.48
CA ILE A 35 8.60 -1.77 0.36
C ILE A 35 8.93 -0.99 -0.92
N PRO A 36 9.39 -1.66 -1.99
CA PRO A 36 9.71 -1.01 -3.25
C PRO A 36 8.46 -0.44 -3.94
N PRO A 37 8.59 0.69 -4.68
CA PRO A 37 7.48 1.35 -5.37
C PRO A 37 6.96 0.58 -6.59
#